data_AF-A0A955DSJ3-F1
#
_entry.id   AF-A0A955DSJ3-F1
#
_cell.length_a   1.000
_cell.length_b   1.000
_cell.length_c   1.000
_cell.angle_alpha   90.00
_cell.angle_beta   90.00
_cell.angle_gamma   90.00
#
_symmetry.space_group_name_H-M   'P 1'
#
loop_
_entity.id
_entity.type
_entity.pdbx_description
1 polymer ?
#
loop_
_entity_poly.entity_id
_entity_poly.type
_entity_poly.pdbx_seq_one_letter_code
_entity_poly.pdbx_strand_id
1 'polypeptide(L)'
;MSISFTGPKGWIEQRWIVYALLRDNVQHHIEGGTPQGKFQSLHSIAEALGGKEVKVPAGPLHEELLVARPLLSRSIGDLAISLRTRAVLSLHWPPPERRETMLVTEWGGNIPLISVTAKTLDDVFGHLLEGLIRITEDAPEGTVVDVIDL
;
A
#
# COMPACT_ATOMS: atom_id res chain seq x y z
N MET A 1 -8.09 -11.67 -4.74
CA MET A 1 -8.11 -10.20 -4.73
C MET A 1 -6.72 -9.74 -5.15
N SER A 2 -6.60 -9.43 -6.43
CA SER A 2 -5.48 -8.67 -6.96
C SER A 2 -5.93 -7.24 -7.22
N ILE A 3 -4.98 -6.33 -7.28
CA ILE A 3 -5.20 -4.92 -7.59
C ILE A 3 -4.31 -4.59 -8.78
N SER A 4 -4.91 -3.98 -9.80
CA SER A 4 -4.23 -3.56 -11.02
C SER A 4 -4.06 -2.04 -11.01
N PHE A 5 -2.88 -1.58 -11.38
CA PHE A 5 -2.51 -0.18 -11.53
C PHE A 5 -2.11 0.06 -12.97
N THR A 6 -2.78 0.97 -13.65
CA THR A 6 -2.47 1.35 -15.03
C THR A 6 -2.10 2.83 -15.06
N GLY A 7 -0.84 3.13 -15.37
CA GLY A 7 -0.30 4.48 -15.42
C GLY A 7 0.33 4.82 -16.77
N PRO A 8 0.88 6.05 -16.93
CA PRO A 8 1.42 6.53 -18.19
C PRO A 8 2.50 5.66 -18.83
N LYS A 9 3.33 4.98 -18.02
CA LYS A 9 4.45 4.15 -18.49
C LYS A 9 4.18 2.64 -18.46
N GLY A 10 2.92 2.23 -18.26
CA GLY A 10 2.51 0.83 -18.30
C GLY A 10 1.60 0.44 -17.15
N TRP A 11 1.50 -0.86 -16.89
CA TRP A 11 0.65 -1.41 -15.84
C TRP A 11 1.40 -2.41 -14.98
N ILE A 12 0.94 -2.58 -13.75
CA ILE A 12 1.35 -3.66 -12.86
C ILE A 12 0.11 -4.21 -12.16
N GLU A 13 0.12 -5.52 -11.91
CA GLU A 13 -0.86 -6.18 -11.07
C GLU A 13 -0.14 -6.79 -9.87
N GLN A 14 -0.75 -6.68 -8.70
CA GLN A 14 -0.21 -7.26 -7.49
C GLN A 14 -1.35 -7.77 -6.60
N ARG A 15 -1.03 -8.66 -5.65
CA ARG A 15 -1.99 -9.01 -4.59
C ARG A 15 -2.39 -7.76 -3.81
N TRP A 16 -3.70 -7.58 -3.59
CA TRP A 16 -4.23 -6.44 -2.84
C TRP A 16 -3.55 -6.24 -1.48
N ILE A 17 -3.24 -7.34 -0.78
CA ILE A 17 -2.57 -7.30 0.53
C ILE A 17 -1.19 -6.63 0.47
N VAL A 18 -0.44 -6.78 -0.62
CA VAL A 18 0.89 -6.17 -0.75
C VAL A 18 0.77 -4.65 -0.81
N TYR A 19 -0.23 -4.14 -1.54
CA TYR A 19 -0.57 -2.72 -1.54
C TYR A 19 -1.04 -2.25 -0.16
N ALA A 20 -1.94 -3.00 0.49
CA ALA A 20 -2.45 -2.64 1.81
C ALA A 20 -1.32 -2.55 2.85
N LEU A 21 -0.32 -3.45 2.79
CA LEU A 21 0.85 -3.41 3.66
C LEU A 21 1.76 -2.21 3.36
N LEU A 22 2.00 -1.88 2.09
CA LEU A 22 2.73 -0.65 1.73
C LEU A 22 2.05 0.58 2.36
N ARG A 23 0.74 0.74 2.15
CA ARG A 23 -0.05 1.85 2.72
C ARG A 23 0.02 1.86 4.25
N ASP A 24 -0.17 0.72 4.90
CA ASP A 24 -0.15 0.63 6.36
C ASP A 24 1.21 0.98 6.95
N ASN A 25 2.31 0.60 6.28
CA ASN A 25 3.66 0.91 6.73
C ASN A 25 4.04 2.38 6.50
N VAL A 26 3.56 2.99 5.41
CA VAL A 26 3.64 4.44 5.24
C VAL A 26 2.92 5.16 6.37
N GLN A 27 1.68 4.76 6.66
CA GLN A 27 0.89 5.39 7.70
C GLN A 27 1.52 5.22 9.09
N HIS A 28 2.02 4.03 9.40
CA HIS A 28 2.65 3.74 10.69
C HIS A 28 3.96 4.52 10.88
N HIS A 29 4.89 4.37 9.94
CA HIS A 29 6.27 4.84 10.11
C HIS A 29 6.49 6.29 9.72
N ILE A 30 5.66 6.84 8.83
CA ILE A 30 5.83 8.21 8.32
C ILE A 30 4.75 9.14 8.88
N GLU A 31 3.51 8.67 9.02
CA GLU A 31 2.38 9.48 9.48
C GLU A 31 2.02 9.27 10.97
N GLY A 32 2.81 8.49 11.71
CA GLY A 32 2.63 8.34 13.16
C GLY A 32 1.39 7.51 13.55
N GLY A 33 1.03 6.52 12.73
CA GLY A 33 -0.03 5.56 13.05
C GLY A 33 -1.42 5.92 12.54
N THR A 34 -1.63 7.15 12.06
CA THR A 34 -2.91 7.65 11.52
C THR A 34 -2.67 8.44 10.24
N PRO A 35 -3.62 8.49 9.27
CA PRO A 35 -3.43 9.29 8.07
C PRO A 35 -3.32 10.79 8.42
N GLN A 36 -2.26 11.45 7.95
CA GLN A 36 -2.00 12.87 8.20
C GLN A 36 -2.20 13.74 6.95
N GLY A 37 -2.64 13.14 5.85
CA GLY A 37 -2.94 13.83 4.60
C GLY A 37 -1.72 14.14 3.74
N LYS A 38 -0.54 13.60 4.05
CA LYS A 38 0.66 13.69 3.18
C LYS A 38 0.65 12.63 2.08
N PHE A 39 -0.06 11.52 2.29
CA PHE A 39 -0.12 10.38 1.39
C PHE A 39 -1.54 10.19 0.83
N GLN A 40 -2.16 11.28 0.37
CA GLN A 40 -3.57 11.27 -0.06
C GLN A 40 -3.80 10.33 -1.23
N SER A 41 -2.90 10.34 -2.21
CA SER A 41 -3.01 9.52 -3.41
C SER A 41 -2.92 8.04 -3.03
N LEU A 42 -1.90 7.68 -2.24
CA LEU A 42 -1.69 6.33 -1.74
C LEU A 42 -2.88 5.84 -0.89
N HIS A 43 -3.42 6.68 -0.01
CA HIS A 43 -4.57 6.30 0.83
C HIS A 43 -5.86 6.13 0.03
N SER A 44 -6.08 6.97 -0.97
CA SER A 44 -7.32 6.96 -1.77
C SER A 44 -7.49 5.69 -2.60
N ILE A 45 -6.39 5.03 -2.98
CA ILE A 45 -6.40 3.72 -3.67
C ILE A 45 -7.17 2.66 -2.85
N ALA A 46 -7.23 2.79 -1.52
CA ALA A 46 -7.94 1.85 -0.67
C ALA A 46 -9.44 1.75 -0.98
N GLU A 47 -10.01 2.77 -1.61
CA GLU A 47 -11.40 2.81 -2.04
C GLU A 47 -11.67 1.89 -3.25
N ALA A 48 -10.64 1.40 -3.94
CA ALA A 48 -10.78 0.43 -5.03
C ALA A 48 -11.26 -0.94 -4.52
N LEU A 49 -11.02 -1.24 -3.24
CA LEU A 49 -11.45 -2.48 -2.60
C LEU A 49 -12.95 -2.71 -2.81
N GLY A 50 -13.30 -3.87 -3.36
CA GLY A 50 -14.68 -4.22 -3.73
C GLY A 50 -15.03 -3.86 -5.18
N GLY A 51 -14.03 -3.74 -6.06
CA GLY A 51 -14.19 -3.62 -7.51
C GLY A 51 -14.50 -2.20 -8.02
N LYS A 52 -14.28 -1.16 -7.20
CA LYS A 52 -14.46 0.23 -7.65
C LYS A 52 -13.24 0.68 -8.43
N GLU A 53 -13.48 1.39 -9.53
CA GLU A 53 -12.42 2.09 -10.24
C GLU A 53 -12.05 3.38 -9.47
N VAL A 54 -10.77 3.54 -9.17
CA VAL A 54 -10.21 4.73 -8.53
C VAL A 54 -9.16 5.33 -9.45
N LYS A 55 -9.23 6.65 -9.67
CA LYS A 55 -8.23 7.40 -10.43
C LYS A 55 -7.43 8.27 -9.48
N VAL A 56 -6.12 8.15 -9.49
CA VAL A 56 -5.23 8.98 -8.64
C VAL A 56 -4.24 9.77 -9.49
N PRO A 57 -3.90 11.02 -9.12
CA PRO A 57 -2.91 11.80 -9.85
C PRO A 57 -1.54 11.12 -9.86
N ALA A 58 -0.95 10.92 -11.05
CA ALA A 58 0.29 10.16 -11.19
C ALA A 58 1.50 10.87 -10.56
N GLY A 59 1.62 12.19 -10.74
CA GLY A 59 2.70 13.01 -10.16
C GLY A 59 2.70 12.99 -8.63
N PRO A 60 1.61 13.40 -7.96
CA PRO A 60 1.50 13.30 -6.49
C PRO A 60 1.74 11.89 -5.96
N LEU A 61 1.19 10.85 -6.61
CA LEU A 61 1.48 9.47 -6.22
C LEU A 61 2.98 9.14 -6.33
N HIS A 62 3.65 9.57 -7.40
CA HIS A 62 5.10 9.36 -7.58
C HIS A 62 5.91 9.97 -6.43
N GLU A 63 5.62 11.23 -6.08
CA GLU A 63 6.29 11.93 -4.98
C GLU A 63 6.07 11.22 -3.64
N GLU A 64 4.84 10.80 -3.35
CA GLU A 64 4.50 10.01 -2.17
C GLU A 64 5.32 8.69 -2.12
N LEU A 65 5.46 7.98 -3.25
CA LEU A 65 6.21 6.72 -3.32
C LEU A 65 7.73 6.93 -3.12
N LEU A 66 8.28 8.01 -3.64
CA LEU A 66 9.69 8.37 -3.41
C LEU A 66 9.96 8.63 -1.93
N VAL A 67 9.04 9.31 -1.24
CA VAL A 67 9.14 9.52 0.22
C VAL A 67 9.00 8.20 0.98
N ALA A 68 8.22 7.25 0.50
CA ALA A 68 8.06 5.93 1.10
C ALA A 68 9.26 4.99 0.88
N ARG A 69 10.08 5.23 -0.15
CA ARG A 69 11.19 4.34 -0.54
C ARG A 69 12.18 3.96 0.58
N PRO A 70 12.56 4.85 1.51
CA PRO A 70 13.44 4.48 2.63
C PRO A 70 12.88 3.37 3.53
N LEU A 71 11.55 3.15 3.54
CA LEU A 71 10.92 2.08 4.31
C LEU A 71 11.41 0.69 3.92
N LEU A 72 11.84 0.48 2.67
CA LEU A 72 12.29 -0.81 2.17
C LEU A 72 13.47 -1.38 2.97
N SER A 73 14.31 -0.50 3.54
CA SER A 73 15.46 -0.88 4.36
C SER A 73 15.12 -1.32 5.78
N ARG A 74 13.87 -1.15 6.23
CA ARG A 74 13.44 -1.52 7.59
C ARG A 74 13.36 -3.02 7.76
N SER A 75 13.51 -3.45 9.02
CA SER A 75 13.42 -4.86 9.40
C SER A 75 12.01 -5.38 9.17
N ILE A 76 11.87 -6.66 8.84
CA ILE A 76 10.56 -7.34 8.82
C ILE A 76 9.86 -7.28 10.19
N GLY A 77 10.62 -7.15 11.29
CA GLY A 77 10.06 -6.95 12.63
C GLY A 77 9.32 -5.62 12.82
N ASP A 78 9.58 -4.64 11.95
CA ASP A 78 8.91 -3.33 11.92
C ASP A 78 7.66 -3.34 11.03
N LEU A 79 7.26 -4.49 10.49
CA LEU A 79 6.08 -4.57 9.64
C LEU A 79 4.84 -4.14 10.41
N ALA A 80 4.15 -3.13 9.87
CA ALA A 80 2.91 -2.63 10.42
C ALA A 80 1.68 -3.10 9.62
N ILE A 81 0.53 -3.12 10.30
CA ILE A 81 -0.78 -3.47 9.74
C ILE A 81 -1.86 -2.58 10.37
N SER A 82 -2.86 -2.19 9.58
CA SER A 82 -4.05 -1.50 10.07
C SER A 82 -5.14 -2.47 10.51
N LEU A 83 -6.02 -2.01 11.41
CA LEU A 83 -7.23 -2.74 11.79
C LEU A 83 -8.12 -3.08 10.57
N ARG A 84 -8.15 -2.18 9.58
CA ARG A 84 -8.88 -2.36 8.32
C ARG A 84 -8.31 -3.51 7.50
N THR A 85 -7.00 -3.51 7.25
CA THR A 85 -6.32 -4.60 6.52
C THR A 85 -6.52 -5.94 7.22
N ARG A 86 -6.42 -5.95 8.56
CA ARG A 86 -6.69 -7.14 9.36
C ARG A 86 -8.12 -7.66 9.18
N ALA A 87 -9.12 -6.79 9.24
CA ALA A 87 -10.51 -7.20 9.05
C ALA A 87 -10.74 -7.85 7.68
N VAL A 88 -10.12 -7.30 6.61
CA VAL A 88 -10.19 -7.88 5.27
C VAL A 88 -9.52 -9.27 5.22
N LEU A 89 -8.33 -9.42 5.79
CA LEU A 89 -7.64 -10.71 5.86
C LEU A 89 -8.42 -11.77 6.64
N SER A 90 -9.13 -11.37 7.69
CA SER A 90 -9.96 -12.25 8.50
C SER A 90 -11.38 -12.41 7.95
N LEU A 91 -11.68 -11.92 6.73
CA LEU A 91 -13.02 -11.96 6.12
C LEU A 91 -14.13 -11.33 6.98
N HIS A 92 -13.79 -10.33 7.79
CA HIS A 92 -14.74 -9.57 8.58
C HIS A 92 -15.22 -8.34 7.80
N TRP A 93 -16.50 -8.33 7.42
CA TRP A 93 -17.13 -7.26 6.65
C TRP A 93 -18.34 -6.65 7.38
N PRO A 94 -18.52 -5.32 7.38
CA PRO A 94 -17.64 -4.31 6.80
C PRO A 94 -16.35 -4.10 7.62
N PRO A 95 -15.23 -3.73 6.99
CA PRO A 95 -14.03 -3.37 7.73
C PRO A 95 -14.27 -2.12 8.59
N PRO A 96 -13.58 -1.98 9.74
CA PRO A 96 -13.71 -0.83 10.60
C PRO A 96 -13.30 0.47 9.89
N GLU A 97 -13.95 1.57 10.27
CA GLU A 97 -13.58 2.92 9.79
C GLU A 97 -12.25 3.40 10.38
N ARG A 98 -11.92 2.94 11.58
CA ARG A 98 -10.65 3.29 12.25
C ARG A 98 -9.49 2.79 11.40
N ARG A 99 -8.58 3.71 11.07
CA ARG A 99 -7.41 3.45 10.23
C ARG A 99 -6.14 3.18 11.04
N GLU A 100 -6.18 3.24 12.36
CA GLU A 100 -5.01 3.03 13.24
C GLU A 100 -4.18 1.80 12.85
N THR A 101 -2.86 1.98 12.82
CA THR A 101 -1.89 0.92 12.56
C THR A 101 -1.13 0.53 13.81
N MET A 102 -0.71 -0.72 13.84
CA MET A 102 0.13 -1.31 14.88
C MET A 102 1.20 -2.19 14.24
N LEU A 103 2.23 -2.54 14.99
CA LEU A 103 3.19 -3.55 14.54
C LEU A 103 2.52 -4.94 14.50
N VAL A 104 2.90 -5.75 13.52
CA VAL A 104 2.39 -7.13 13.38
C VAL A 104 2.79 -7.99 14.58
N THR A 105 3.95 -7.73 15.17
CA THR A 105 4.43 -8.41 16.38
C THR A 105 3.54 -8.15 17.59
N GLU A 106 2.93 -6.96 17.70
CA GLU A 106 1.98 -6.61 18.76
C GLU A 106 0.63 -7.33 18.59
N TRP A 107 0.28 -7.70 17.37
CA TRP A 107 -0.93 -8.47 17.09
C TRP A 107 -0.81 -9.94 17.53
N GLY A 108 0.40 -10.50 17.57
CA GLY A 108 0.63 -11.91 17.90
C GLY A 108 0.13 -12.91 16.84
N GLY A 109 -0.27 -12.41 15.66
CA GLY A 109 -0.69 -13.22 14.51
C GLY A 109 0.37 -13.27 13.41
N ASN A 110 0.24 -14.24 12.51
CA ASN A 110 1.03 -14.27 11.27
C ASN A 110 0.22 -13.65 10.14
N ILE A 111 0.83 -12.79 9.32
CA ILE A 111 0.17 -12.33 8.09
C ILE A 111 0.27 -13.45 7.07
N PRO A 112 -0.86 -14.02 6.61
CA PRO A 112 -0.83 -15.01 5.54
C PRO A 112 -0.11 -14.42 4.34
N LEU A 113 0.72 -15.22 3.66
CA LEU A 113 1.37 -14.89 2.39
C LEU A 113 2.65 -14.05 2.47
N ILE A 114 3.14 -13.70 3.67
CA ILE A 114 4.50 -13.18 3.83
C ILE A 114 5.45 -14.36 3.93
N SER A 115 6.54 -14.32 3.16
CA SER A 115 7.55 -15.39 3.20
C SER A 115 8.18 -15.48 4.59
N VAL A 116 8.31 -16.69 5.11
CA VAL A 116 9.08 -16.95 6.35
C VAL A 116 10.56 -16.58 6.22
N THR A 117 11.04 -16.37 5.00
CA THR A 117 12.41 -15.94 4.71
C THR A 117 12.57 -14.43 4.55
N ALA A 118 11.48 -13.65 4.63
CA ALA A 118 11.54 -12.20 4.53
C ALA A 118 12.36 -11.63 5.69
N LYS A 119 13.26 -10.69 5.39
CA LYS A 119 14.15 -10.05 6.36
C LYS A 119 13.87 -8.56 6.47
N THR A 120 13.39 -7.97 5.40
CA THR A 120 13.14 -6.54 5.26
C THR A 120 11.76 -6.27 4.71
N LEU A 121 11.32 -5.02 4.76
CA LEU A 121 10.06 -4.62 4.13
C LEU A 121 10.15 -4.65 2.59
N ASP A 122 11.35 -4.57 2.02
CA ASP A 122 11.60 -4.79 0.60
C ASP A 122 11.10 -6.16 0.11
N ASP A 123 11.36 -7.21 0.91
CA ASP A 123 10.93 -8.57 0.61
C ASP A 123 9.39 -8.72 0.54
N VAL A 124 8.64 -7.77 1.11
CA VAL A 124 7.17 -7.81 1.19
C VAL A 124 6.54 -7.00 0.07
N PHE A 125 6.95 -5.74 -0.11
CA PHE A 125 6.29 -4.80 -1.02
C PHE A 125 7.26 -3.98 -1.89
N GLY A 126 8.55 -4.29 -1.91
CA GLY A 126 9.56 -3.59 -2.71
C GLY A 126 9.25 -3.60 -4.20
N HIS A 127 8.93 -4.77 -4.76
CA HIS A 127 8.57 -4.88 -6.18
C HIS A 127 7.33 -4.04 -6.53
N LEU A 128 6.35 -3.93 -5.63
CA LEU A 128 5.19 -3.06 -5.84
C LEU A 128 5.60 -1.59 -5.86
N LEU A 129 6.35 -1.14 -4.84
CA LEU A 129 6.78 0.25 -4.71
C LEU A 129 7.59 0.68 -5.94
N GLU A 130 8.59 -0.10 -6.33
CA GLU A 130 9.43 0.20 -7.51
C GLU A 130 8.63 0.14 -8.82
N GLY A 131 7.69 -0.80 -8.93
CA GLY A 131 6.77 -0.86 -10.06
C GLY A 131 5.89 0.39 -10.16
N LEU A 132 5.34 0.87 -9.04
CA LEU A 132 4.52 2.07 -9.00
C LEU A 132 5.33 3.33 -9.33
N ILE A 133 6.56 3.45 -8.80
CA ILE A 133 7.49 4.53 -9.16
C ILE A 133 7.71 4.52 -10.67
N ARG A 134 8.00 3.36 -11.26
CA ARG A 134 8.26 3.24 -12.69
C ARG A 134 7.07 3.64 -13.56
N ILE A 135 5.84 3.21 -13.24
CA ILE A 135 4.67 3.55 -14.07
C ILE A 135 4.26 5.03 -13.96
N THR A 136 4.70 5.72 -12.90
CA THR A 136 4.40 7.14 -12.61
C THR A 136 5.56 8.09 -12.90
N GLU A 137 6.74 7.58 -13.22
CA GLU A 137 7.94 8.38 -13.50
C GLU A 137 7.73 9.31 -14.70
N ASP A 138 8.17 10.57 -14.59
CA ASP A 138 8.01 11.63 -15.62
C ASP A 138 6.57 11.80 -16.14
N ALA A 139 5.59 11.43 -15.33
CA ALA A 139 4.18 11.54 -15.68
C ALA A 139 3.82 13.02 -15.98
N PRO A 140 3.30 13.34 -17.19
CA PRO A 140 2.88 14.69 -17.51
C PRO A 140 1.82 15.21 -16.54
N GLU A 141 1.76 16.53 -16.38
CA GLU A 141 0.74 17.17 -15.54
C GLU A 141 -0.68 16.75 -15.98
N GLY A 142 -1.55 16.45 -15.01
CA GLY A 142 -2.92 16.01 -15.27
C GLY A 142 -3.07 14.53 -15.63
N THR A 143 -1.99 13.76 -15.72
CA THR A 143 -2.09 12.30 -15.90
C THR A 143 -2.50 11.58 -14.61
N VAL A 144 -3.19 10.46 -14.78
CA VAL A 144 -3.74 9.65 -13.70
C VAL A 144 -3.23 8.22 -13.77
N VAL A 145 -3.25 7.54 -12.62
CA VAL A 145 -3.15 6.09 -12.51
C VAL A 145 -4.56 5.56 -12.24
N ASP A 146 -5.01 4.67 -13.12
CA ASP A 146 -6.26 3.93 -12.96
C ASP A 146 -6.02 2.70 -12.08
N VAL A 147 -6.86 2.52 -11.07
CA VAL A 147 -6.73 1.44 -10.10
C VAL A 147 -8.03 0.68 -9.95
N ILE A 148 -7.96 -0.65 -10.05
CA ILE A 148 -9.10 -1.56 -9.95
C ILE A 148 -8.74 -2.82 -9.15
N ASP A 149 -9.65 -3.25 -8.29
CA ASP A 149 -9.60 -4.54 -7.59
C ASP A 149 -10.25 -5.64 -8.46
N LEU A 150 -9.53 -6.75 -8.67
CA LEU A 150 -9.85 -7.85 -9.57
C LEU A 150 -10.15 -9.17 -8.81
#